data_AF-A0A2E1MJB1-F1
#
_entry.id   AF-A0A2E1MJB1-F1
#
_cell.length_a   1.000
_cell.length_b   1.000
_cell.length_c   1.000
_cell.angle_alpha   90.00
_cell.angle_beta   90.00
_cell.angle_gamma   90.00
#
_symmetry.space_group_name_H-M   'P 1'
#
loop_
_entity.id
_entity.type
_entity.pdbx_description
1 polymer ?
#
loop_
_entity_poly.entity_id
_entity_poly.type
_entity_poly.pdbx_seq_one_letter_code
_entity_poly.pdbx_strand_id
1 'polypeptide(L)'
;MLCTLACSMKSSRVAGNSPMVSLRIPEDFLLELDQRVGLEGTRNRSDVIREAIKKYIKSPLSPIGDIIEVNLGPDLSVRMKDFCKIHAESPESVLKQGARELIRRETVEGATVDKLISSRMKEIEIRYDSESNAQ
;
A
#
# COMPACT_ATOMS: atom_id res chain seq x y z
N MET A 1 -20.82 -16.59 -19.35
CA MET A 1 -20.27 -17.00 -20.66
C MET A 1 -18.86 -17.59 -20.46
N LEU A 2 -18.48 -18.70 -21.12
CA LEU A 2 -17.08 -19.20 -21.08
C LEU A 2 -16.22 -18.33 -22.01
N CYS A 3 -15.15 -17.74 -21.50
CA CYS A 3 -14.17 -17.02 -22.32
C CYS A 3 -12.96 -17.94 -22.58
N THR A 4 -12.70 -18.25 -23.84
CA THR A 4 -11.60 -19.13 -24.26
C THR A 4 -10.49 -18.27 -24.86
N LEU A 5 -9.34 -18.18 -24.18
CA LEU A 5 -8.21 -17.40 -24.67
C LEU A 5 -7.26 -18.24 -25.52
N ALA A 6 -7.07 -17.85 -26.78
CA ALA A 6 -6.01 -18.37 -27.65
C ALA A 6 -4.76 -17.48 -27.54
N CYS A 7 -3.62 -18.08 -27.24
CA CYS A 7 -2.36 -17.38 -27.02
C CYS A 7 -1.51 -17.36 -28.30
N SER A 8 -1.50 -16.25 -29.04
CA SER A 8 -0.54 -16.04 -30.14
C SER A 8 0.39 -14.89 -29.80
N MET A 9 1.63 -15.20 -29.39
CA MET A 9 2.67 -14.22 -29.14
C MET A 9 3.75 -14.33 -30.22
N LYS A 10 3.85 -13.31 -31.08
CA LYS A 10 5.00 -13.14 -31.98
C LYS A 10 6.08 -12.34 -31.25
N SER A 11 7.07 -13.01 -30.66
CA SER A 11 8.47 -12.53 -30.64
C SER A 11 9.40 -13.62 -30.11
N SER A 12 10.53 -13.72 -30.80
CA SER A 12 11.63 -14.69 -30.78
C SER A 12 12.14 -15.20 -29.43
N ARG A 13 12.34 -16.53 -29.41
CA ARG A 13 13.19 -17.36 -28.51
C ARG A 13 12.63 -17.66 -27.11
N VAL A 14 11.58 -18.49 -27.09
CA VAL A 14 11.35 -19.76 -26.34
C VAL A 14 9.83 -19.93 -26.32
N ALA A 15 9.26 -20.34 -27.45
CA ALA A 15 7.81 -20.52 -27.58
C ALA A 15 7.41 -21.89 -27.01
N GLY A 16 7.33 -21.99 -25.69
CA GLY A 16 6.50 -23.00 -25.07
C GLY A 16 5.03 -22.56 -25.20
N ASN A 17 4.22 -23.28 -25.98
CA ASN A 17 2.77 -23.07 -25.99
C ASN A 17 2.27 -23.16 -24.55
N SER A 18 1.84 -22.03 -23.98
CA SER A 18 1.17 -22.06 -22.68
C SER A 18 -0.14 -22.82 -22.84
N PRO A 19 -0.50 -23.71 -21.90
CA PRO A 19 -1.76 -24.42 -21.94
C PRO A 19 -2.92 -23.43 -21.96
N MET A 20 -3.99 -23.77 -22.69
CA MET A 20 -5.18 -22.95 -22.76
C MET A 20 -5.86 -22.92 -21.39
N VAL A 21 -6.08 -21.72 -20.85
CA VAL A 21 -6.78 -21.51 -19.58
C VAL A 21 -8.18 -21.00 -19.88
N SER A 22 -9.19 -21.67 -19.34
CA SER A 22 -10.57 -21.19 -19.37
C SER A 22 -10.88 -20.48 -18.05
N LEU A 23 -11.34 -19.23 -18.13
CA LEU A 23 -11.70 -18.42 -16.98
C LEU A 23 -13.17 -17.97 -17.11
N ARG A 24 -13.91 -18.01 -15.99
CA ARG A 24 -15.26 -17.45 -15.90
C ARG A 24 -15.16 -16.03 -15.38
N ILE A 25 -15.68 -15.08 -16.16
CA ILE A 25 -15.67 -13.65 -15.84
C ILE A 25 -17.14 -13.19 -15.80
N PRO A 26 -17.56 -12.44 -14.77
CA PRO A 26 -18.91 -11.86 -14.71
C PRO A 26 -19.10 -10.77 -15.78
N GLU A 27 -20.35 -10.44 -16.08
CA GLU A 27 -20.71 -9.59 -17.22
C GLU A 27 -20.23 -8.14 -17.06
N ASP A 28 -20.22 -7.62 -15.84
CA ASP A 28 -19.76 -6.25 -15.54
C ASP A 28 -18.29 -6.04 -15.97
N PHE A 29 -17.42 -7.00 -15.63
CA PHE A 29 -16.01 -6.93 -16.00
C PHE A 29 -15.76 -7.23 -17.48
N LEU A 30 -16.65 -7.97 -18.16
CA LEU A 30 -16.54 -8.18 -19.60
C LEU A 30 -16.75 -6.87 -20.37
N LEU A 31 -17.71 -6.05 -19.94
CA LEU A 31 -17.96 -4.75 -20.55
C LEU A 31 -16.76 -3.81 -20.36
N GLU A 32 -16.17 -3.80 -19.18
CA GLU A 32 -14.96 -3.01 -18.93
C GLU A 32 -13.76 -3.48 -19.75
N LEU A 33 -13.61 -4.79 -19.94
CA LEU A 33 -12.56 -5.35 -20.80
C LEU A 33 -12.76 -4.90 -22.24
N ASP A 34 -14.00 -4.88 -22.74
CA ASP A 34 -14.34 -4.39 -24.08
C ASP A 34 -14.02 -2.92 -24.29
N GLN A 35 -14.34 -2.07 -23.32
CA GLN A 35 -13.98 -0.64 -23.37
C GLN A 35 -12.47 -0.41 -23.45
N ARG A 36 -11.69 -1.34 -22.90
CA ARG A 36 -10.21 -1.29 -22.91
C ARG A 36 -9.62 -1.88 -24.20
N VAL A 37 -10.38 -2.61 -25.01
CA VAL A 37 -9.91 -3.09 -26.32
C VAL A 37 -9.77 -1.89 -27.27
N GLY A 38 -8.61 -1.77 -27.92
CA GLY A 38 -8.30 -0.66 -28.83
C GLY A 38 -7.66 0.55 -28.14
N LEU A 39 -7.73 0.63 -26.81
CA LEU A 39 -6.90 1.54 -26.03
C LEU A 39 -5.51 0.90 -25.83
N GLU A 40 -4.45 1.67 -25.94
CA GLU A 40 -3.04 1.22 -25.79
C GLU A 40 -2.57 0.18 -26.85
N GLY A 41 -3.19 0.14 -28.03
CA GLY A 41 -2.75 -0.75 -29.13
C GLY A 41 -3.13 -2.23 -28.96
N THR A 42 -3.96 -2.54 -27.96
CA THR A 42 -4.52 -3.87 -27.75
C THR A 42 -5.60 -4.18 -28.79
N ARG A 43 -5.51 -5.33 -29.46
CA ARG A 43 -6.44 -5.68 -30.55
C ARG A 43 -7.54 -6.62 -30.14
N ASN A 44 -7.37 -7.32 -29.01
CA ASN A 44 -8.31 -8.34 -28.58
C ASN A 44 -8.41 -8.37 -27.05
N ARG A 45 -9.55 -8.81 -26.52
CA ARG A 45 -9.77 -9.02 -25.06
C ARG A 45 -8.68 -9.89 -24.45
N SER A 46 -8.20 -10.87 -25.23
CA SER A 46 -7.11 -11.77 -24.82
C SER A 46 -5.78 -11.05 -24.57
N ASP A 47 -5.50 -9.99 -25.33
CA ASP A 47 -4.28 -9.20 -25.18
C ASP A 47 -4.38 -8.27 -23.98
N VAL A 48 -5.56 -7.67 -23.76
CA VAL A 48 -5.86 -6.86 -22.56
C VAL A 48 -5.64 -7.70 -21.29
N ILE A 49 -6.22 -8.91 -21.26
CA ILE A 49 -6.07 -9.82 -20.10
C ILE A 49 -4.60 -10.23 -19.93
N ARG A 50 -3.89 -10.52 -21.02
CA ARG A 50 -2.47 -10.91 -20.96
C ARG A 50 -1.58 -9.80 -20.42
N GLU A 51 -1.76 -8.57 -20.90
CA GLU A 51 -0.98 -7.43 -20.40
C GLU A 51 -1.35 -7.08 -18.96
N ALA A 52 -2.62 -7.23 -18.56
CA ALA A 52 -3.03 -7.09 -17.16
C ALA A 52 -2.33 -8.11 -16.24
N ILE A 53 -2.31 -9.39 -16.63
CA ILE A 53 -1.59 -10.45 -15.90
C ILE A 53 -0.09 -10.16 -15.86
N LYS A 54 0.50 -9.74 -16.98
CA LYS A 54 1.92 -9.39 -17.06
C LYS A 54 2.26 -8.21 -16.16
N LYS A 55 1.42 -7.17 -16.13
CA LYS A 55 1.56 -6.04 -15.21
C LYS A 55 1.45 -6.48 -13.76
N TYR A 56 0.48 -7.34 -13.45
CA TYR A 56 0.29 -7.92 -12.11
C TYR A 56 1.49 -8.74 -11.65
N ILE A 57 2.08 -9.56 -12.52
CA ILE A 57 3.24 -10.38 -12.18
C ILE A 57 4.52 -9.53 -12.09
N LYS A 58 4.71 -8.58 -13.01
CA LYS A 58 5.91 -7.72 -13.05
C LYS A 58 5.93 -6.64 -11.99
N SER A 59 4.75 -6.19 -11.56
CA SER A 59 4.58 -5.29 -10.42
C SER A 59 4.17 -6.17 -9.26
N PRO A 60 5.11 -6.87 -8.58
CA PRO A 60 4.75 -7.70 -7.45
C PRO A 60 3.95 -6.82 -6.50
N LEU A 61 2.69 -7.18 -6.27
CA LEU A 61 2.00 -6.79 -5.04
C LEU A 61 2.92 -7.29 -3.95
N SER A 62 3.79 -6.42 -3.44
CA SER A 62 4.79 -6.76 -2.44
C SER A 62 4.01 -7.32 -1.24
N PRO A 63 3.98 -8.65 -1.00
CA PRO A 63 3.07 -9.20 -0.03
C PRO A 63 3.83 -9.30 1.28
N ILE A 64 4.26 -8.14 1.81
CA ILE A 64 4.64 -7.88 3.21
C ILE A 64 4.33 -6.38 3.42
N GLY A 65 3.11 -6.05 3.82
CA GLY A 65 2.72 -4.69 4.22
C GLY A 65 1.38 -4.22 3.65
N ASP A 66 0.67 -3.39 4.42
CA ASP A 66 -0.54 -2.73 3.96
C ASP A 66 -0.19 -1.62 2.94
N ILE A 67 -0.88 -1.61 1.80
CA ILE A 67 -0.74 -0.55 0.81
C ILE A 67 -1.79 0.53 1.11
N ILE A 68 -1.31 1.72 1.43
CA ILE A 68 -2.15 2.89 1.69
C ILE A 68 -1.98 3.87 0.53
N GLU A 69 -3.03 4.06 -0.26
CA GLU A 69 -3.09 5.12 -1.28
C GLU A 69 -3.63 6.41 -0.64
N VAL A 70 -2.85 7.49 -0.72
CA VAL A 70 -3.21 8.77 -0.09
C VAL A 70 -3.09 9.90 -1.12
N ASN A 71 -4.14 10.71 -1.25
CA ASN A 71 -4.06 11.96 -1.99
C ASN A 71 -3.49 13.05 -1.07
N LEU A 72 -2.30 13.57 -1.40
CA LEU A 72 -1.60 14.57 -0.58
C LEU A 72 -2.21 15.98 -0.70
N GLY A 73 -3.07 16.22 -1.70
CA GLY A 73 -3.54 17.57 -2.04
C GLY A 73 -2.44 18.44 -2.69
N PRO A 74 -2.80 19.63 -3.20
CA PRO A 74 -1.92 20.44 -4.03
C PRO A 74 -0.71 21.00 -3.26
N ASP A 75 -0.93 21.48 -2.03
CA ASP A 75 0.08 22.17 -1.24
C ASP A 75 1.21 21.24 -0.75
N LEU A 76 0.83 20.06 -0.21
CA LEU A 76 1.80 19.06 0.23
C LEU A 76 2.50 18.38 -0.96
N SER A 77 1.82 18.22 -2.11
CA SER A 77 2.43 17.65 -3.32
C SER A 77 3.57 18.53 -3.85
N VAL A 78 3.41 19.85 -3.85
CA VAL A 78 4.48 20.79 -4.26
C VAL A 78 5.67 20.67 -3.31
N ARG A 79 5.43 20.76 -2.00
CA ARG A 79 6.50 20.63 -0.99
C ARG A 79 7.22 19.29 -1.06
N MET A 80 6.48 18.19 -1.22
CA MET A 80 7.05 16.86 -1.38
C MET A 80 7.95 16.79 -2.62
N LYS A 81 7.50 17.35 -3.73
CA LYS A 81 8.29 17.38 -4.97
C LYS A 81 9.58 18.17 -4.80
N ASP A 82 9.54 19.32 -4.15
CA ASP A 82 10.73 20.13 -3.92
C ASP A 82 11.69 19.47 -2.92
N PHE A 83 11.17 18.84 -1.87
CA PHE A 83 11.96 18.03 -0.94
C PHE A 83 12.67 16.87 -1.65
N CYS A 84 11.96 16.12 -2.51
CA CYS A 84 12.54 15.01 -3.26
C CYS A 84 13.65 15.47 -4.22
N LYS A 85 13.56 16.68 -4.80
CA LYS A 85 14.62 17.24 -5.65
C LYS A 85 15.89 17.54 -4.86
N ILE A 86 15.74 18.06 -3.63
CA ILE A 86 16.87 18.48 -2.80
C ILE A 86 17.59 17.25 -2.22
N HIS A 87 16.82 16.29 -1.72
CA HIS A 87 17.36 15.14 -0.98
C HIS A 87 17.65 13.91 -1.87
N ALA A 88 17.26 13.94 -3.15
CA ALA A 88 17.36 12.80 -4.07
C ALA A 88 16.68 11.52 -3.55
N GLU A 89 15.66 11.68 -2.70
CA GLU A 89 14.90 10.58 -2.10
C GLU A 89 13.59 10.32 -2.86
N SER A 90 13.08 9.09 -2.76
CA SER A 90 11.77 8.74 -3.29
C SER A 90 10.66 9.27 -2.35
N PRO A 91 9.53 9.76 -2.89
CA PRO A 91 8.41 10.25 -2.07
C PRO A 91 7.86 9.18 -1.12
N GLU A 92 7.96 7.91 -1.50
CA GLU A 92 7.59 6.77 -0.67
C GLU A 92 8.49 6.65 0.58
N SER A 93 9.80 6.84 0.43
CA SER A 93 10.74 6.82 1.56
C SER A 93 10.45 7.95 2.54
N VAL A 94 10.22 9.16 2.02
CA VAL A 94 9.91 10.36 2.82
C VAL A 94 8.63 10.16 3.62
N LEU A 95 7.57 9.62 3.01
CA LEU A 95 6.32 9.32 3.72
C LEU A 95 6.50 8.23 4.78
N LYS A 96 7.23 7.16 4.50
CA LYS A 96 7.53 6.11 5.48
C LYS A 96 8.31 6.66 6.68
N GLN A 97 9.28 7.52 6.42
CA GLN A 97 10.06 8.17 7.47
C GLN A 97 9.23 9.15 8.29
N GLY A 98 8.40 9.98 7.62
CA GLY A 98 7.49 10.90 8.28
C GLY A 98 6.49 10.18 9.20
N ALA A 99 5.88 9.10 8.72
CA ALA A 99 4.98 8.27 9.51
C ALA A 99 5.68 7.66 10.74
N ARG A 100 6.89 7.09 10.55
CA ARG A 100 7.67 6.53 11.66
C ARG A 100 8.00 7.59 12.72
N GLU A 101 8.41 8.77 12.29
CA GLU A 101 8.78 9.85 13.20
C GLU A 101 7.56 10.43 13.93
N LEU A 102 6.41 10.56 13.24
CA LEU A 102 5.15 10.99 13.87
C LEU A 102 4.72 10.01 14.97
N ILE A 103 4.65 8.71 14.65
CA ILE A 103 4.29 7.65 15.61
C ILE A 103 5.26 7.66 16.79
N ARG A 104 6.57 7.80 16.53
CA ARG A 104 7.59 7.86 17.58
C ARG A 104 7.36 9.05 18.52
N ARG A 105 7.07 10.23 17.98
CA ARG A 105 6.80 11.44 18.79
C ARG A 105 5.60 11.26 19.69
N GLU A 106 4.47 10.85 19.12
CA GLU A 106 3.22 10.64 19.87
C GLU A 106 3.36 9.56 20.94
N THR A 107 4.07 8.46 20.64
CA THR A 107 4.30 7.37 21.62
C THR A 107 5.20 7.81 22.76
N VAL A 108 6.25 8.59 22.48
CA VAL A 108 7.16 9.10 23.52
C VAL A 108 6.45 10.12 24.41
N GLU A 109 5.63 11.00 23.84
CA GLU A 109 4.82 11.96 24.59
C GLU A 109 3.79 11.23 25.48
N GLY A 110 3.06 10.25 24.93
CA GLY A 110 2.13 9.41 25.70
C GLY A 110 2.82 8.66 26.84
N ALA A 111 3.95 8.00 26.56
CA ALA A 111 4.73 7.29 27.59
C ALA A 111 5.31 8.24 28.66
N THR A 112 5.59 9.51 28.32
CA THR A 112 6.06 10.51 29.28
C THR A 112 4.93 10.96 30.20
N VAL A 113 3.74 11.19 29.64
CA VAL A 113 2.53 11.52 30.41
C VAL A 113 2.13 10.37 31.33
N ASP A 114 2.11 9.13 30.83
CA ASP A 114 1.77 7.94 31.63
C ASP A 114 2.75 7.72 32.79
N LYS A 115 4.05 7.92 32.54
CA LYS A 115 5.09 7.86 33.59
C LYS A 115 4.90 8.95 34.64
N LEU A 116 4.55 10.17 34.24
CA LEU A 116 4.28 11.27 35.15
C LEU A 116 3.07 10.96 36.03
N ILE A 117 1.96 10.50 35.42
CA ILE A 117 0.74 10.11 36.13
C ILE A 117 1.03 8.97 37.11
N SER A 118 1.72 7.91 36.67
CA SER A 118 2.07 6.77 37.52
C SER A 118 2.94 7.17 38.71
N SER A 119 3.89 8.09 38.50
CA SER A 119 4.76 8.59 39.58
C SER A 119 3.95 9.37 40.62
N ARG A 120 3.01 10.21 40.18
CA ARG A 120 2.11 10.96 41.07
C ARG A 120 1.14 10.05 41.81
N MET A 121 0.61 9.03 41.14
CA MET A 121 -0.25 8.03 41.76
C MET A 121 0.48 7.28 42.87
N LYS A 122 1.73 6.89 42.61
CA LYS A 122 2.59 6.22 43.59
C LYS A 122 2.93 7.10 44.79
N GLU A 123 3.16 8.40 44.58
CA GLU A 123 3.32 9.38 45.69
C GLU A 123 2.06 9.57 46.53
N ILE A 124 0.88 9.39 45.93
CA ILE A 124 -0.40 9.46 46.63
C ILE A 124 -0.61 8.17 47.44
N GLU A 125 -0.36 7.00 46.82
CA GLU A 125 -0.44 5.69 47.47
C GLU A 125 0.45 5.60 48.70
N ILE A 126 1.71 6.02 48.61
CA ILE A 126 2.65 6.06 49.75
C ILE A 126 2.12 6.94 50.91
N ARG A 127 1.43 8.04 50.60
CA ARG A 127 0.84 8.92 51.61
C ARG A 127 -0.35 8.25 52.31
N TYR A 128 -1.25 7.64 51.56
CA TYR A 128 -2.39 6.92 52.12
C TYR A 128 -1.95 5.73 52.99
N ASP A 129 -0.96 4.97 52.54
CA ASP A 129 -0.42 3.85 53.32
C ASP A 129 0.28 4.34 54.59
N SER A 130 0.95 5.49 54.56
CA SER A 130 1.58 6.06 55.75
C SER A 130 0.58 6.57 56.80
N GLU A 131 -0.58 7.10 56.38
CA GLU A 131 -1.65 7.54 57.28
C GLU A 131 -2.46 6.36 57.83
N SER A 132 -2.69 5.31 57.03
CA SER A 132 -3.42 4.12 57.47
C SER A 132 -2.63 3.24 58.46
N ASN A 133 -1.29 3.31 58.47
CA ASN A 133 -0.43 2.54 59.38
C ASN A 133 -0.13 3.27 60.71
N ALA A 134 -0.65 4.49 60.90
CA ALA A 134 -0.42 5.31 62.08
C ALA A 134 -1.56 5.27 63.12
N GLN A 135 -2.51 4.32 62.99
CA GLN A 135 -3.71 4.24 63.82
C GLN A 135 -3.89 2.88 64.49
#